data_AF-R4WFV6-F1
#
_entry.id   AF-R4WFV6-F1
#
_cell.length_a   1.000
_cell.length_b   1.000
_cell.length_c   1.000
_cell.angle_alpha   90.00
_cell.angle_beta   90.00
_cell.angle_gamma   90.00
#
_symmetry.space_group_name_H-M   'P 1'
#
loop_
_entity.id
_entity.type
_entity.pdbx_description
1 polymer ?
#
loop_
_entity_poly.entity_id
_entity_poly.type
_entity_poly.pdbx_seq_one_letter_code
_entity_poly.pdbx_strand_id
1 'polypeptide(L)'
;MSTMMANMAVKPSGNIDNDFVAMMAPHHQGAIDMARAELQYGKNEQLRRIAQEIVVEQQQEIVAMHLAIGSSVSTSATGTAGSADRASDIAQGKMQSPKHDSMSMKMNQESQ
;
A
#
# COMPACT_ATOMS: atom_id res chain seq x y z
N MET A 1 1.32 -18.06 19.88
CA MET A 1 -0.08 -18.01 19.38
C MET A 1 -1.02 -17.19 20.25
N SER A 2 -0.77 -16.93 21.55
CA SER A 2 -1.68 -16.13 22.40
C SER A 2 -1.91 -14.69 21.93
N THR A 3 -0.93 -14.07 21.26
CA THR A 3 -1.03 -12.67 20.80
C THR A 3 -2.10 -12.46 19.73
N MET A 4 -2.41 -13.50 18.93
CA MET A 4 -3.39 -13.42 17.84
C MET A 4 -4.83 -13.30 18.33
N MET A 5 -5.16 -13.94 19.46
CA MET A 5 -6.53 -13.97 20.00
C MET A 5 -6.83 -12.78 20.92
N ALA A 6 -5.79 -12.20 21.54
CA ALA A 6 -5.95 -11.05 22.43
C ALA A 6 -6.35 -9.76 21.70
N ASN A 7 -5.95 -9.61 20.43
CA ASN A 7 -6.22 -8.41 19.63
C ASN A 7 -7.59 -8.42 18.91
N MET A 8 -8.39 -9.48 19.03
CA MET A 8 -9.72 -9.56 18.37
C MET A 8 -10.87 -9.05 19.23
N ALA A 9 -10.64 -8.71 20.50
CA ALA A 9 -11.67 -8.15 21.38
C ALA A 9 -11.81 -6.63 21.18
N VAL A 10 -12.32 -6.21 20.02
CA VAL A 10 -12.69 -4.81 19.78
C VAL A 10 -14.14 -4.62 20.23
N LYS A 11 -14.36 -3.70 21.18
CA LYS A 11 -15.73 -3.28 21.51
C LYS A 11 -16.30 -2.57 20.27
N PRO A 12 -17.45 -3.02 19.71
CA PRO A 12 -18.02 -2.40 18.54
C PRO A 12 -18.26 -0.90 18.76
N SER A 13 -17.78 -0.08 17.84
CA SER A 13 -17.97 1.38 17.86
C SER A 13 -19.37 1.78 17.39
N GLY A 14 -20.09 0.86 16.74
CA GLY A 14 -21.38 1.12 16.09
C GLY A 14 -21.25 1.56 14.64
N ASN A 15 -20.02 1.75 14.15
CA ASN A 15 -19.73 1.90 12.73
C ASN A 15 -19.06 0.61 12.23
N ILE A 16 -19.78 -0.13 11.38
CA ILE A 16 -19.34 -1.43 10.88
C ILE A 16 -18.06 -1.33 10.02
N ASP A 17 -17.89 -0.26 9.24
CA ASP A 17 -16.70 -0.08 8.42
C ASP A 17 -15.47 0.13 9.30
N ASN A 18 -15.59 0.95 10.35
CA ASN A 18 -14.52 1.17 11.31
C ASN A 18 -14.21 -0.10 12.11
N ASP A 19 -15.23 -0.83 12.54
CA ASP A 19 -15.07 -2.08 13.31
C ASP A 19 -14.41 -3.17 12.45
N PHE A 20 -14.75 -3.25 11.16
CA PHE A 20 -14.11 -4.16 10.20
C PHE A 20 -12.61 -3.86 10.08
N VAL A 21 -12.23 -2.61 9.84
CA VAL A 21 -10.82 -2.21 9.73
C VAL A 21 -10.07 -2.42 11.05
N ALA A 22 -10.70 -2.09 12.19
CA ALA A 22 -10.12 -2.28 13.51
C ALA A 22 -9.83 -3.75 13.84
N MET A 23 -10.58 -4.69 13.28
CA MET A 23 -10.34 -6.13 13.43
C MET A 23 -9.40 -6.70 12.37
N MET A 24 -9.55 -6.30 11.10
CA MET A 24 -8.82 -6.92 9.98
C MET A 24 -7.39 -6.41 9.85
N ALA A 25 -7.11 -5.14 10.13
CA ALA A 25 -5.75 -4.63 10.09
C ALA A 25 -4.80 -5.41 11.05
N PRO A 26 -5.13 -5.63 12.34
CA PRO A 26 -4.28 -6.42 13.22
C PRO A 26 -4.26 -7.92 12.88
N HIS A 27 -5.36 -8.48 12.35
CA HIS A 27 -5.38 -9.87 11.87
C HIS A 27 -4.38 -10.09 10.72
N HIS A 28 -4.41 -9.21 9.71
CA HIS A 28 -3.44 -9.20 8.62
C HIS A 28 -2.01 -9.01 9.13
N GLN A 29 -1.79 -8.09 10.07
CA GLN A 29 -0.46 -7.91 10.67
C GLN A 29 0.07 -9.19 11.32
N GLY A 30 -0.78 -9.92 12.06
CA GLY A 30 -0.41 -11.20 12.65
C GLY A 30 -0.02 -12.24 11.58
N ALA A 31 -0.76 -12.31 10.48
CA ALA A 31 -0.44 -13.21 9.38
C ALA A 31 0.85 -12.81 8.63
N ILE A 32 1.14 -11.52 8.48
CA ILE A 32 2.44 -11.02 7.99
C ILE A 32 3.58 -11.48 8.93
N ASP A 33 3.39 -11.37 10.25
CA ASP A 33 4.42 -11.77 11.22
C ASP A 33 4.70 -13.28 11.16
N MET A 34 3.67 -14.11 10.98
CA MET A 34 3.84 -15.56 10.76
C MET A 34 4.53 -15.85 9.42
N ALA A 35 4.14 -15.17 8.35
CA ALA A 35 4.75 -15.34 7.04
C ALA A 35 6.25 -14.96 7.08
N ARG A 36 6.62 -13.89 7.79
CA ARG A 36 8.03 -13.53 8.03
C ARG A 36 8.77 -14.61 8.82
N ALA A 37 8.14 -15.24 9.80
CA ALA A 37 8.73 -16.36 10.52
C ALA A 37 8.95 -17.58 9.59
N GLU A 38 8.00 -17.90 8.72
CA GLU A 38 8.17 -18.97 7.72
C GLU A 38 9.31 -18.65 6.72
N LEU A 39 9.43 -17.40 6.29
CA LEU A 39 10.54 -16.97 5.42
C LEU A 39 11.91 -17.09 6.10
N GLN A 40 11.98 -16.85 7.41
CA GLN A 40 13.22 -16.86 8.18
C GLN A 40 13.63 -18.26 8.64
N TYR A 41 12.69 -19.10 9.04
CA TYR A 41 12.95 -20.38 9.70
C TYR A 41 12.41 -21.60 8.95
N GLY A 42 11.50 -21.39 8.00
CA GLY A 42 10.89 -22.43 7.18
C GLY A 42 11.87 -23.05 6.19
N LYS A 43 11.58 -24.30 5.81
CA LYS A 43 12.41 -25.09 4.88
C LYS A 43 11.66 -25.56 3.65
N ASN A 44 10.33 -25.44 3.64
CA ASN A 44 9.53 -25.85 2.52
C ASN A 44 9.44 -24.71 1.51
N GLU A 45 10.02 -24.90 0.33
CA GLU A 45 10.09 -23.87 -0.72
C GLU A 45 8.70 -23.39 -1.19
N GLN A 46 7.69 -24.26 -1.19
CA GLN A 46 6.33 -23.87 -1.56
C GLN A 46 5.69 -22.99 -0.48
N LEU A 47 5.88 -23.33 0.79
CA LEU A 47 5.36 -22.52 1.90
C LEU A 47 6.07 -21.16 1.98
N ARG A 48 7.37 -21.11 1.69
CA ARG A 48 8.13 -19.85 1.61
C ARG A 48 7.63 -18.94 0.48
N ARG A 49 7.26 -19.50 -0.68
CA ARG A 49 6.63 -18.73 -1.77
C ARG A 49 5.30 -18.13 -1.33
N ILE A 50 4.43 -18.95 -0.74
CA ILE A 50 3.13 -18.50 -0.20
C ILE A 50 3.34 -17.42 0.87
N ALA A 51 4.33 -17.58 1.75
CA ALA A 51 4.66 -16.57 2.76
C ALA A 51 5.08 -15.23 2.14
N GLN A 52 5.82 -15.25 1.02
CA GLN A 52 6.19 -14.03 0.30
C GLN A 52 4.95 -13.30 -0.24
N GLU A 53 4.00 -14.04 -0.83
CA GLU A 53 2.72 -13.51 -1.34
C GLU A 53 1.89 -12.89 -0.21
N ILE A 54 1.74 -13.62 0.90
CA ILE A 54 1.02 -13.15 2.10
C ILE A 54 1.58 -11.82 2.62
N VAL A 55 2.91 -11.64 2.63
CA VAL A 55 3.53 -10.40 3.11
C VAL A 55 3.15 -9.22 2.20
N VAL A 56 3.17 -9.41 0.88
CA VAL A 56 2.89 -8.34 -0.08
C VAL A 56 1.42 -7.96 -0.06
N GLU A 57 0.54 -8.96 -0.22
CA GLU A 57 -0.90 -8.75 -0.36
C GLU A 57 -1.50 -8.13 0.90
N GLN A 58 -1.24 -8.72 2.06
CA GLN A 58 -1.85 -8.22 3.30
C GLN A 58 -1.29 -6.88 3.74
N GLN A 59 -0.05 -6.53 3.36
CA GLN A 59 0.47 -5.19 3.61
C GLN A 59 -0.27 -4.14 2.78
N GLN A 60 -0.64 -4.46 1.54
CA GLN A 60 -1.45 -3.60 0.68
C GLN A 60 -2.88 -3.49 1.19
N GLU A 61 -3.48 -4.59 1.66
CA GLU A 61 -4.83 -4.61 2.21
C GLU A 61 -4.95 -3.77 3.49
N ILE A 62 -3.96 -3.81 4.39
CA ILE A 62 -3.89 -2.91 5.56
C ILE A 62 -3.97 -1.45 5.12
N VAL A 63 -3.16 -1.05 4.12
CA VAL A 63 -3.15 0.34 3.62
C VAL A 63 -4.49 0.68 2.98
N ALA A 64 -5.02 -0.20 2.13
CA ALA A 64 -6.29 0.01 1.44
C ALA A 64 -7.45 0.17 2.43
N MET A 65 -7.51 -0.65 3.49
CA MET A 65 -8.52 -0.56 4.53
C MET A 65 -8.48 0.78 5.28
N HIS A 66 -7.30 1.25 5.68
CA HIS A 66 -7.18 2.54 6.36
C HIS A 66 -7.57 3.71 5.46
N LEU A 67 -7.19 3.67 4.18
CA LEU A 67 -7.60 4.67 3.20
C LEU A 67 -9.12 4.67 3.00
N ALA A 68 -9.76 3.49 2.96
CA ALA A 68 -11.20 3.35 2.73
C ALA A 68 -12.05 4.03 3.81
N ILE A 69 -11.62 4.00 5.09
CA ILE A 69 -12.32 4.68 6.20
C ILE A 69 -11.85 6.14 6.41
N GLY A 70 -11.06 6.70 5.48
CA GLY A 70 -10.59 8.08 5.57
C GLY A 70 -9.52 8.31 6.64
N SER A 71 -8.90 7.25 7.17
CA SER A 71 -7.72 7.35 8.03
C SER A 71 -6.50 7.71 7.17
N SER A 72 -6.47 8.96 6.71
CA SER A 72 -5.26 9.53 6.13
C SER A 72 -4.27 9.79 7.28
N VAL A 73 -3.02 9.34 7.13
CA VAL A 73 -1.91 9.89 7.92
C VAL A 73 -1.94 11.39 7.71
N SER A 74 -2.34 12.12 8.76
CA SER A 74 -2.53 13.57 8.76
C SER A 74 -1.32 14.29 8.17
N THR A 75 -1.41 14.67 6.89
CA THR A 75 -0.66 15.81 6.36
C THR A 75 -1.52 17.03 6.64
N SER A 76 -1.45 17.54 7.87
CA SER A 76 -2.07 18.80 8.25
C SER A 76 -1.20 19.49 9.30
N ALA A 77 -0.04 19.92 8.84
CA ALA A 77 0.68 21.05 9.40
C ALA A 77 1.05 21.99 8.25
N THR A 78 0.19 22.97 7.95
CA THR A 78 0.54 24.28 7.36
C THR A 78 -0.69 25.17 7.14
N GLY A 79 -0.73 26.31 7.84
CA GLY A 79 -1.01 27.60 7.18
C GLY A 79 -2.41 28.20 7.29
N THR A 80 -2.59 29.04 8.30
CA THR A 80 -3.58 30.12 8.42
C THR A 80 -3.45 31.17 7.30
N ALA A 81 -4.53 31.95 7.09
CA ALA A 81 -4.72 33.12 6.18
C ALA A 81 -5.33 32.76 4.82
N GLY A 82 -6.44 33.33 4.36
CA GLY A 82 -6.85 34.74 4.44
C GLY A 82 -7.23 35.17 3.01
N SER A 83 -8.43 35.73 2.85
CA SER A 83 -9.00 36.26 1.60
C SER A 83 -8.05 37.13 0.76
N ALA A 84 -8.06 36.98 -0.57
CA ALA A 84 -8.23 38.06 -1.57
C ALA A 84 -7.79 37.61 -2.99
N ASP A 85 -8.71 37.77 -3.93
CA ASP A 85 -8.51 38.45 -5.23
C ASP A 85 -7.07 38.56 -5.78
N ARG A 86 -6.78 37.86 -6.88
CA ARG A 86 -6.13 38.43 -8.09
C ARG A 86 -5.93 37.41 -9.19
N ALA A 87 -6.59 37.67 -10.33
CA ALA A 87 -6.19 37.21 -11.64
C ALA A 87 -4.81 37.78 -12.02
N SER A 88 -4.03 37.00 -12.79
CA SER A 88 -3.23 37.44 -13.96
C SER A 88 -2.12 36.44 -14.31
N ASP A 89 -2.11 36.05 -15.59
CA ASP A 89 -0.92 35.77 -16.42
C ASP A 89 -0.25 34.38 -16.35
N ILE A 90 -0.79 33.49 -17.19
CA ILE A 90 -0.12 32.32 -17.74
C ILE A 90 0.96 32.78 -18.74
N ALA A 91 2.23 32.64 -18.34
CA ALA A 91 3.37 32.77 -19.23
C ALA A 91 3.53 31.51 -20.09
N GLN A 92 3.28 31.64 -21.40
CA GLN A 92 3.43 30.57 -22.38
C GLN A 92 4.76 30.72 -23.12
N GLY A 93 5.81 30.09 -22.59
CA GLY A 93 7.13 29.95 -23.23
C GLY A 93 7.21 28.67 -24.05
N LYS A 94 7.22 28.81 -25.38
CA LYS A 94 7.32 27.75 -26.39
C LYS A 94 8.80 27.45 -26.66
N MET A 95 9.27 26.22 -26.42
CA MET A 95 10.54 25.73 -26.99
C MET A 95 10.45 24.25 -27.41
N GLN A 96 11.06 24.00 -28.56
CA GLN A 96 10.92 22.85 -29.46
C GLN A 96 11.81 21.65 -29.07
N SER A 97 11.39 20.47 -29.54
CA SER A 97 11.94 19.10 -29.45
C SER A 97 13.44 18.91 -29.73
N PRO A 98 14.01 17.71 -29.42
CA PRO A 98 14.17 16.74 -30.50
C PRO A 98 13.90 15.27 -30.12
N LYS A 99 13.66 14.47 -31.17
CA LYS A 99 13.48 13.02 -31.21
C LYS A 99 14.78 12.29 -30.85
N HIS A 100 14.69 11.13 -30.21
CA HIS A 100 15.77 10.15 -30.23
C HIS A 100 15.21 8.76 -30.55
N ASP A 101 15.83 8.16 -31.56
CA ASP A 101 15.60 6.85 -32.15
C ASP A 101 15.57 5.71 -31.12
N SER A 102 14.56 4.86 -31.21
CA SER A 102 14.52 3.56 -30.55
C SER A 102 15.15 2.51 -31.47
N MET A 103 16.41 2.16 -31.22
CA MET A 103 17.03 0.94 -31.74
C MET A 103 16.35 -0.29 -31.13
N SER A 104 15.44 -0.92 -31.87
CA SER A 104 14.89 -2.24 -31.56
C SER A 104 15.94 -3.32 -31.80
N MET A 105 16.49 -3.90 -30.73
CA MET A 105 17.27 -5.13 -30.79
C MET A 105 16.35 -6.35 -30.64
N LYS A 106 16.42 -7.22 -31.65
CA LYS A 106 15.66 -8.46 -31.85
C LYS A 106 15.88 -9.47 -30.71
N MET A 107 14.81 -10.15 -30.30
CA MET A 107 14.88 -11.45 -29.65
C MET A 107 14.19 -12.48 -30.54
N ASN A 108 15.00 -13.30 -31.22
CA ASN A 108 14.60 -14.58 -31.78
C ASN A 108 15.48 -15.64 -31.12
N GLN A 109 14.89 -16.54 -30.34
CA GLN A 109 15.41 -17.89 -30.28
C GLN A 109 14.32 -18.87 -29.84
N GLU A 110 14.08 -19.79 -30.78
CA GLU A 110 13.19 -20.93 -30.74
C GLU A 110 13.65 -22.01 -29.74
N SER A 111 12.64 -22.73 -29.22
CA SER A 111 12.53 -24.18 -29.10
C SER A 111 13.83 -25.02 -29.18
N GLN A 112 14.12 -25.75 -28.10
CA GLN A 112 14.21 -27.22 -28.05
C GLN A 112 13.92 -27.68 -26.62
#